data_AF-A0AA96N295-F1
#
_entry.id   AF-A0AA96N295-F1
#
_cell.length_a   1.000
_cell.length_b   1.000
_cell.length_c   1.000
_cell.angle_alpha   90.00
_cell.angle_beta   90.00
_cell.angle_gamma   90.00
#
_symmetry.space_group_name_H-M   'P 1'
#
loop_
_entity.id
_entity.type
_entity.pdbx_description
1 polymer ?
#
loop_
_entity_poly.entity_id
_entity_poly.type
_entity_poly.pdbx_seq_one_letter_code
_entity_poly.pdbx_strand_id
1 'polypeptide(L)'
;MRQHEAAAAGIALGISYSRDIEDRGFRHQIVLPGSTNKTAELCEHFVRLFKKYWDGQPVRQIHVVCSKLQPAAHEQIDLFTPSELDERRHILDETIDQIRDRFGKKAIFHAYSLMKGGTYLQRAGHIGGHKGISY
;
A
#
# COMPACT_ATOMS: atom_id res chain seq x y z
N MET A 1 2.34 -7.65 5.97
CA MET A 1 1.79 -8.76 5.15
C MET A 1 2.92 -9.69 4.75
N ARG A 2 3.88 -9.26 3.93
CA ARG A 2 5.08 -10.06 3.60
C ARG A 2 5.85 -10.56 4.83
N GLN A 3 6.14 -9.69 5.80
CA GLN A 3 6.76 -10.08 7.09
C GLN A 3 5.98 -11.11 7.90
N HIS A 4 4.72 -11.37 7.57
CA HIS A 4 3.87 -12.38 8.21
C HIS A 4 3.49 -13.51 7.24
N GLU A 5 4.23 -13.66 6.14
CA GLU A 5 4.00 -14.69 5.11
C GLU A 5 2.54 -14.74 4.63
N ALA A 6 1.91 -13.56 4.52
CA ALA A 6 0.50 -13.42 4.17
C ALA A 6 0.31 -12.62 2.89
N ALA A 7 -0.67 -13.05 2.08
CA ALA A 7 -1.14 -12.38 0.88
C ALA A 7 -2.62 -11.99 1.01
N ALA A 8 -3.02 -10.88 0.39
CA ALA A 8 -4.38 -10.36 0.48
C ALA A 8 -5.20 -10.73 -0.76
N ALA A 9 -6.40 -11.29 -0.57
CA ALA A 9 -7.35 -11.56 -1.66
C ALA A 9 -8.49 -10.51 -1.74
N GLY A 10 -8.46 -9.48 -0.90
CA GLY A 10 -9.42 -8.38 -0.97
C GLY A 10 -8.81 -7.07 -0.52
N ILE A 11 -9.24 -5.98 -1.13
CA ILE A 11 -8.82 -4.63 -0.75
C ILE A 11 -10.02 -3.72 -0.55
N ALA A 12 -9.90 -2.73 0.32
CA ALA A 12 -10.86 -1.65 0.44
C ALA A 12 -10.17 -0.28 0.47
N LEU A 13 -10.68 0.64 -0.35
CA LEU A 13 -10.30 2.04 -0.38
C LEU A 13 -11.44 2.88 0.21
N GLY A 14 -11.14 3.68 1.22
CA GLY A 14 -12.01 4.73 1.73
C GLY A 14 -11.39 6.10 1.50
N ILE A 15 -12.16 7.03 0.98
CA ILE A 15 -11.77 8.43 0.81
C ILE A 15 -12.76 9.28 1.58
N SER A 16 -12.25 10.20 2.39
CA SER A 16 -13.07 11.20 3.07
C SER A 16 -12.67 12.59 2.61
N TYR A 17 -13.67 13.40 2.27
CA TYR A 17 -13.47 14.76 1.79
C TYR A 17 -13.34 15.77 2.92
N SER A 18 -13.01 17.01 2.56
CA SER A 18 -12.97 18.11 3.51
C SER A 18 -14.36 18.44 4.06
N ARG A 19 -14.41 19.05 5.25
CA ARG A 19 -15.67 19.28 6.01
C ARG A 19 -16.64 20.24 5.34
N ASP A 20 -16.12 21.04 4.43
CA ASP A 20 -16.79 22.05 3.61
C ASP A 20 -17.49 21.45 2.37
N ILE A 21 -17.35 20.15 2.12
CA ILE A 21 -18.06 19.42 1.08
C ILE A 21 -19.26 18.70 1.70
N GLU A 22 -20.42 18.75 1.04
CA GLU A 22 -21.65 18.08 1.49
C GLU A 22 -21.51 16.55 1.47
N ASP A 23 -20.84 16.02 0.43
CA ASP A 23 -20.45 14.62 0.35
C ASP A 23 -19.33 14.30 1.36
N ARG A 24 -19.52 13.24 2.13
CA ARG A 24 -18.55 12.76 3.13
C ARG A 24 -17.43 11.90 2.51
N GLY A 25 -17.55 11.55 1.23
CA GLY A 25 -16.64 10.70 0.49
C GLY A 25 -17.17 9.29 0.27
N PHE A 26 -16.31 8.39 -0.19
CA PHE A 26 -16.71 7.05 -0.62
C PHE A 26 -15.89 5.94 0.02
N ARG A 27 -16.46 4.73 0.01
CA ARG A 27 -15.75 3.50 0.36
C ARG A 27 -16.09 2.40 -0.64
N HIS A 28 -15.07 1.83 -1.26
CA HIS A 28 -15.22 0.68 -2.15
C HIS A 28 -14.33 -0.47 -1.71
N GLN A 29 -14.88 -1.68 -1.76
CA GLN A 29 -14.19 -2.93 -1.48
C GLN A 29 -14.33 -3.87 -2.67
N ILE A 30 -13.24 -4.52 -3.05
CA ILE A 30 -13.21 -5.51 -4.11
C ILE A 30 -12.49 -6.77 -3.65
N VAL A 31 -12.83 -7.88 -4.29
CA VAL A 31 -12.08 -9.13 -4.22
C VAL A 31 -11.10 -9.14 -5.39
N LEU A 32 -9.84 -9.49 -5.12
CA LEU A 32 -8.83 -9.57 -6.15
C LEU A 32 -8.95 -10.89 -6.93
N PRO A 33 -8.56 -10.94 -8.21
CA PRO A 33 -8.57 -12.18 -9.00
C PRO A 33 -7.67 -13.28 -8.42
N GLY A 34 -6.55 -12.88 -7.81
CA GLY A 34 -5.65 -13.73 -7.05
C GLY A 34 -5.17 -12.99 -5.81
N SER A 35 -4.71 -13.73 -4.79
CA SER A 35 -4.08 -13.07 -3.65
C SER A 35 -2.69 -12.58 -3.99
N THR A 36 -2.35 -11.39 -3.53
CA THR A 36 -1.05 -10.79 -3.76
C THR A 36 -0.50 -10.14 -2.48
N ASN A 37 0.81 -10.16 -2.35
CA ASN A 37 1.57 -9.40 -1.36
C ASN A 37 2.57 -8.43 -2.05
N LYS A 38 2.48 -8.28 -3.38
CA LYS A 38 3.33 -7.42 -4.20
C LYS A 38 2.91 -5.97 -4.01
N THR A 39 3.86 -5.11 -3.64
CA THR A 39 3.54 -3.71 -3.32
C THR A 39 3.00 -2.98 -4.57
N ALA A 40 3.62 -3.22 -5.72
CA ALA A 40 3.23 -2.60 -6.99
C ALA A 40 1.79 -2.95 -7.40
N GLU A 41 1.41 -4.23 -7.29
CA GLU A 41 0.09 -4.72 -7.69
C GLU A 41 -1.02 -4.15 -6.78
N LEU A 42 -0.80 -4.19 -5.46
CA LEU A 42 -1.72 -3.59 -4.50
C LEU A 42 -1.90 -2.08 -4.74
N CYS A 43 -0.80 -1.35 -4.95
CA CYS A 43 -0.84 0.06 -5.30
C CYS A 43 -1.64 0.31 -6.57
N GLU A 44 -1.46 -0.50 -7.61
CA GLU A 44 -2.21 -0.38 -8.86
C GLU A 44 -3.72 -0.56 -8.62
N HIS A 45 -4.13 -1.57 -7.85
CA HIS A 45 -5.55 -1.75 -7.52
C HIS A 45 -6.14 -0.58 -6.73
N PHE A 46 -5.42 -0.03 -5.73
CA PHE A 46 -5.87 1.15 -5.01
C PHE A 46 -5.98 2.39 -5.91
N VAL A 47 -5.00 2.62 -6.77
CA VAL A 47 -5.01 3.74 -7.73
C VAL A 47 -6.17 3.59 -8.73
N ARG A 48 -6.44 2.37 -9.20
CA ARG A 48 -7.59 2.08 -10.08
C ARG A 48 -8.92 2.41 -9.39
N LEU A 49 -9.11 1.98 -8.14
CA LEU A 49 -10.30 2.33 -7.36
C LEU A 49 -10.41 3.85 -7.16
N PHE A 50 -9.31 4.52 -6.80
CA PHE A 50 -9.31 5.96 -6.61
C PHE A 50 -9.74 6.69 -7.89
N LYS A 51 -9.10 6.41 -9.03
CA LYS A 51 -9.41 7.03 -10.32
C LYS A 51 -10.83 6.75 -10.82
N LYS A 52 -11.40 5.61 -10.47
CA LYS A 52 -12.75 5.22 -10.91
C LYS A 52 -13.86 5.99 -10.19
N TYR A 53 -13.67 6.29 -8.91
CA TYR A 53 -14.75 6.81 -8.05
C TYR A 53 -14.52 8.24 -7.54
N TRP A 54 -13.28 8.75 -7.63
CA TRP A 54 -12.99 10.12 -7.24
C TRP A 54 -13.30 11.09 -8.38
N ASP A 55 -14.01 12.17 -8.06
CA ASP A 55 -14.54 13.12 -9.03
C ASP A 55 -14.02 14.56 -8.75
N GLY A 56 -12.80 14.67 -8.24
CA GLY A 56 -12.10 15.96 -8.09
C GLY A 56 -12.27 16.67 -6.74
N GLN A 57 -13.05 16.12 -5.80
CA GLN A 57 -13.27 16.73 -4.49
C GLN A 57 -11.99 16.77 -3.63
N PRO A 58 -11.80 17.77 -2.76
CA PRO A 58 -10.61 17.86 -1.90
C PRO A 58 -10.54 16.71 -0.90
N VAL A 59 -9.56 15.84 -1.08
CA VAL A 59 -9.32 14.65 -0.24
C VAL A 59 -8.64 15.04 1.07
N ARG A 60 -9.25 14.64 2.20
CA ARG A 60 -8.72 14.87 3.55
C ARG A 60 -8.10 13.62 4.16
N GLN A 61 -8.72 12.46 3.94
CA GLN A 61 -8.25 11.18 4.51
C GLN A 61 -8.35 10.07 3.48
N ILE A 62 -7.36 9.18 3.50
CA ILE A 62 -7.30 7.97 2.69
C ILE A 62 -7.15 6.78 3.63
N HIS A 63 -8.10 5.85 3.54
CA HIS A 63 -8.11 4.59 4.26
C HIS A 63 -7.81 3.46 3.28
N VAL A 64 -6.68 2.79 3.46
CA VAL A 64 -6.32 1.59 2.69
C VAL A 64 -6.41 0.37 3.60
N VAL A 65 -7.10 -0.66 3.15
CA VAL A 65 -7.29 -1.90 3.90
C VAL A 65 -7.00 -3.07 2.98
N CYS A 66 -6.15 -3.99 3.45
CA CYS A 66 -6.01 -5.32 2.87
C CYS A 66 -6.79 -6.31 3.75
N SER A 67 -7.56 -7.18 3.12
CA SER A 67 -8.52 -8.09 3.76
C SER A 67 -8.47 -9.46 3.07
N LYS A 68 -9.18 -10.44 3.63
CA LYS A 68 -9.12 -11.84 3.17
C LYS A 68 -7.66 -12.31 3.09
N LEU A 69 -6.94 -12.11 4.20
CA LEU A 69 -5.55 -12.53 4.30
C LEU A 69 -5.50 -14.06 4.31
N GLN A 70 -4.63 -14.61 3.49
CA GLN A 70 -4.34 -16.03 3.43
C GLN A 70 -2.83 -16.25 3.46
N PRO A 71 -2.34 -17.44 3.85
CA PRO A 71 -0.94 -17.77 3.71
C PRO A 71 -0.47 -17.48 2.29
N ALA A 72 0.71 -16.87 2.16
CA ALA A 72 1.35 -16.67 0.87
C ALA A 72 1.69 -18.07 0.31
N ALA A 73 0.79 -18.62 -0.51
CA ALA A 73 1.07 -19.83 -1.29
C ALA A 73 2.06 -19.50 -2.41
N HIS A 74 2.51 -20.53 -3.15
CA HIS A 74 3.30 -20.33 -4.37
C HIS A 74 2.62 -19.31 -5.28
N GLU A 75 3.39 -18.32 -5.74
CA GLU A 75 2.87 -17.28 -6.62
C GLU A 75 2.30 -17.90 -7.90
N GLN A 76 1.11 -17.46 -8.29
CA GLN A 76 0.55 -17.84 -9.57
C GLN A 76 1.31 -17.12 -10.67
N ILE A 77 1.97 -17.88 -11.55
CA ILE A 77 2.68 -17.34 -12.70
C ILE A 77 1.66 -16.78 -13.69
N ASP A 78 1.80 -15.51 -14.04
CA ASP A 78 1.09 -14.92 -15.17
C ASP A 78 1.84 -15.24 -16.48
N LEU A 79 1.16 -15.89 -17.42
CA LEU A 79 1.73 -16.25 -18.72
C LEU A 79 2.04 -15.03 -19.59
N PHE A 80 1.40 -13.89 -19.32
CA PHE A 80 1.53 -12.69 -20.14
C PHE A 80 2.50 -11.65 -19.55
N THR A 81 2.95 -11.84 -18.31
CA THR A 81 3.98 -11.00 -17.69
C THR A 81 5.35 -11.65 -17.88
N PRO A 82 6.36 -10.94 -18.41
CA PRO A 82 7.72 -11.47 -18.50
C PRO A 82 8.22 -11.85 -17.10
N SER A 83 8.56 -13.12 -16.89
CA SER A 83 8.95 -13.66 -15.58
C SER A 83 10.12 -12.89 -14.95
N GLU A 84 11.10 -12.49 -15.76
CA GLU A 84 12.25 -11.71 -15.31
C GLU A 84 11.84 -10.37 -14.67
N LEU A 85 10.81 -9.70 -15.19
CA LEU A 85 10.34 -8.42 -14.64
C LEU A 85 9.67 -8.62 -13.29
N ASP A 86 8.94 -9.71 -13.12
CA ASP A 86 8.23 -10.04 -11.89
C ASP A 86 9.21 -10.46 -10.79
N GLU A 87 10.18 -11.33 -11.11
CA GLU A 87 11.28 -11.71 -10.22
C GLU A 87 12.09 -10.49 -9.76
N ARG A 88 12.43 -9.58 -10.69
CA ARG A 88 13.17 -8.36 -10.34
C ARG A 88 12.40 -7.46 -9.38
N ARG A 89 11.07 -7.37 -9.53
CA ARG A 89 10.21 -6.61 -8.61
C ARG A 89 10.13 -7.28 -7.25
N HIS A 90 10.03 -8.61 -7.21
CA HIS A 90 10.04 -9.37 -5.98
C HIS A 90 11.34 -9.16 -5.19
N ILE A 91 12.49 -9.35 -5.85
CA ILE A 91 13.82 -9.12 -5.26
C ILE A 91 13.96 -7.69 -4.74
N LEU A 92 13.46 -6.70 -5.50
CA LEU A 92 13.49 -5.30 -5.07
C LEU A 92 12.68 -5.08 -3.78
N ASP A 93 11.44 -5.59 -3.74
CA ASP A 93 10.56 -5.48 -2.58
C ASP A 93 11.21 -6.14 -1.34
N GLU A 94 11.78 -7.34 -1.48
CA GLU A 94 12.51 -8.03 -0.41
C GLU A 94 13.74 -7.26 0.04
N THR A 95 14.53 -6.75 -0.90
CA THR A 95 15.74 -5.98 -0.60
C THR A 95 15.41 -4.72 0.19
N ILE A 96 14.33 -4.01 -0.20
CA ILE A 96 13.85 -2.83 0.53
C ILE A 96 13.43 -3.21 1.95
N ASP A 97 12.72 -4.32 2.11
CA ASP A 97 12.26 -4.79 3.42
C ASP A 97 13.47 -5.17 4.30
N GLN A 98 14.47 -5.88 3.78
CA GLN A 98 15.70 -6.22 4.49
C GLN A 98 16.50 -4.99 4.95
N ILE A 99 16.61 -3.95 4.11
CA ILE A 99 17.28 -2.69 4.48
C ILE A 99 16.52 -2.02 5.63
N ARG A 100 15.18 -1.99 5.58
CA ARG A 100 14.35 -1.38 6.62
C ARG A 100 14.39 -2.14 7.93
N ASP A 101 14.45 -3.47 7.88
CA ASP A 101 14.54 -4.30 9.07
C ASP A 101 15.91 -4.15 9.75
N ARG A 102 16.98 -3.96 8.98
CA ARG A 102 18.34 -3.79 9.53
C ARG A 102 18.65 -2.37 10.00
N PHE A 103 18.23 -1.35 9.26
CA PHE A 103 18.64 0.04 9.47
C PHE A 103 17.48 0.97 9.86
N GLY A 104 16.28 0.42 10.04
CA GLY A 104 15.06 1.14 10.37
C GLY A 104 14.35 1.75 9.16
N LYS A 105 13.09 2.11 9.37
CA LYS A 105 12.18 2.64 8.32
C LYS A 105 12.71 3.88 7.58
N LYS A 106 13.57 4.68 8.23
CA LYS A 106 14.14 5.89 7.63
C LYS A 106 15.35 5.63 6.71
N ALA A 107 15.86 4.40 6.65
CA ALA A 107 17.02 4.06 5.84
C ALA A 107 16.74 4.11 4.33
N ILE A 108 15.55 3.68 3.90
CA ILE A 108 15.13 3.73 2.50
C ILE A 108 13.62 4.01 2.36
N PHE A 109 13.29 5.04 1.59
CA PHE A 109 11.92 5.48 1.34
C PHE A 109 11.84 6.18 -0.02
N HIS A 110 10.62 6.31 -0.55
CA HIS A 110 10.44 6.94 -1.86
C HIS A 110 10.77 8.43 -1.83
N ALA A 111 11.50 8.90 -2.85
CA ALA A 111 11.94 10.30 -2.97
C ALA A 111 10.80 11.33 -2.88
N TYR A 112 9.62 11.02 -3.43
CA TYR A 112 8.44 11.91 -3.34
C TYR A 112 8.01 12.19 -1.89
N SER A 113 8.44 11.37 -0.92
CA SER A 113 8.17 11.60 0.50
C SER A 113 8.87 12.85 1.05
N LEU A 114 9.86 13.40 0.32
CA LEU A 114 10.54 14.66 0.64
C LEU A 114 9.81 15.89 0.07
N MET A 115 8.81 15.70 -0.80
CA MET A 115 8.04 16.80 -1.37
C MET A 115 7.18 17.50 -0.31
N LYS A 116 6.78 18.74 -0.59
CA LYS A 116 5.85 19.49 0.26
C LYS A 116 4.56 18.68 0.47
N GLY A 117 4.19 18.46 1.74
CA GLY A 117 3.04 17.62 2.11
C GLY A 117 3.37 16.15 2.38
N GLY A 118 4.61 15.71 2.10
CA GLY A 118 5.10 14.39 2.49
C GLY A 118 5.20 14.25 4.02
N THR A 119 4.52 13.25 4.58
CA THR A 119 4.48 13.03 6.05
C THR A 119 5.30 11.83 6.51
N TYR A 120 5.94 11.10 5.58
CA TYR A 120 6.61 9.83 5.86
C TYR A 120 7.65 9.95 6.99
N LEU A 121 8.61 10.87 6.88
CA LEU A 121 9.69 11.02 7.85
C LEU A 121 9.18 11.42 9.24
N GLN A 122 8.15 12.28 9.28
CA GLN A 122 7.49 12.67 10.52
C GLN A 122 6.83 11.44 11.15
N ARG A 123 6.09 10.65 10.36
CA ARG A 123 5.34 9.46 10.83
C ARG A 123 6.20 8.24 11.09
N ALA A 124 7.42 8.17 10.55
CA ALA A 124 8.30 7.01 10.72
C ALA A 124 8.67 6.74 12.19
N GLY A 125 8.57 7.75 13.07
CA GLY A 125 8.72 7.60 14.53
C GLY A 125 7.39 7.45 15.30
N HIS A 126 6.28 7.18 14.61
CA HIS A 126 4.96 7.01 15.22
C HIS A 126 4.44 5.58 15.01
N ILE A 127 3.77 5.05 16.04
CA ILE A 127 3.03 3.79 16.00
C ILE A 127 1.55 4.15 16.24
N GLY A 128 0.67 3.83 15.28
CA GLY A 128 -0.76 4.13 15.39
C GLY A 128 -1.12 5.63 15.48
N GLY A 129 -0.19 6.54 15.15
CA GLY A 129 -0.37 7.99 15.29
C GLY A 129 0.23 8.58 16.57
N HIS A 130 0.61 7.75 17.54
CA HIS A 130 1.33 8.17 18.75
C HIS A 130 2.83 8.04 18.56
N LYS A 131 3.63 8.89 19.23
CA LYS A 131 5.09 8.74 19.23
C LYS A 131 5.43 7.38 19.85
N GLY A 132 5.99 6.50 19.04
CA GLY A 132 6.34 5.14 19.44
C GLY A 132 7.64 4.78 18.74
N ILE A 133 8.64 4.38 19.52
CA ILE A 133 9.94 3.99 18.99
C ILE A 133 9.70 2.73 18.15
N SER A 134 9.86 2.84 16.83
CA SER A 134 10.02 1.67 15.97
C SER A 134 11.45 1.19 16.20
N TYR A 135 11.61 0.11 16.98
CA TYR A 135 12.84 -0.67 17.00
C TYR A 135 13.04 -1.36 15.65
#